data_AF-A0A7S4KMK7-F1
#
_entry.id   AF-A0A7S4KMK7-F1
#
_cell.length_a   1.000
_cell.length_b   1.000
_cell.length_c   1.000
_cell.angle_alpha   90.00
_cell.angle_beta   90.00
_cell.angle_gamma   90.00
#
_symmetry.space_group_name_H-M   'P 1'
#
loop_
_entity.id
_entity.type
_entity.pdbx_description
1 polymer ?
#
loop_
_entity_poly.entity_id
_entity_poly.type
_entity_poly.pdbx_seq_one_letter_code
_entity_poly.pdbx_strand_id
1 'polypeptide(L)'
;WKSRSGLGLIAQGQLVVMGSQEVRQHLPILLEVVRSMGSKHCLQFRILTILSMKELVDNLVESRGLKESIQVITLLDVEKRIEHMRGCSAAVAVSGTVTLELAAADVPSVVIYRSNMFTQFLAKRLAAVEFISLPNLLLGQRLLPELLFGACNQDDIEHEACKLLFDKAERKCVLAGYSRVMKIACPRTTATCTNEEKFPEEQSPSMIAATAILQLQNESSTT
;
A
#
# COMPACT_ATOMS: atom_id res chain seq x y z
N TRP A 1 -9.88 -8.27 13.92
CA TRP A 1 -9.43 -8.34 15.33
C TRP A 1 -9.10 -9.75 15.80
N LYS A 2 -9.91 -10.79 15.54
CA LYS A 2 -9.61 -12.19 15.97
C LYS A 2 -8.41 -12.88 15.28
N SER A 3 -7.94 -12.42 14.12
CA SER A 3 -6.83 -13.06 13.37
C SER A 3 -5.42 -12.61 13.80
N ARG A 4 -5.29 -11.57 14.65
CA ARG A 4 -3.97 -11.04 15.07
C ARG A 4 -3.21 -11.95 16.04
N SER A 5 -3.92 -12.78 16.80
CA SER A 5 -3.36 -13.58 17.90
C SER A 5 -2.46 -14.72 17.43
N GLY A 6 -2.69 -15.27 16.24
CA GLY A 6 -1.89 -16.38 15.69
C GLY A 6 -0.48 -15.98 15.23
N LEU A 7 -0.20 -14.68 15.12
CA LEU A 7 1.07 -14.14 14.63
C LEU A 7 1.92 -13.46 15.74
N GLY A 8 1.54 -13.62 17.02
CA GLY A 8 2.28 -13.04 18.16
C GLY A 8 2.25 -11.50 18.22
N LEU A 9 1.19 -10.86 17.71
CA LEU A 9 1.15 -9.41 17.47
C LEU A 9 0.54 -8.62 18.64
N ILE A 10 1.35 -7.82 19.34
CA ILE A 10 0.91 -6.90 20.41
C ILE A 10 0.90 -5.42 19.97
N ALA A 11 1.62 -5.00 18.93
CA ALA A 11 1.83 -3.57 18.65
C ALA A 11 1.03 -3.01 17.46
N GLN A 12 0.56 -1.77 17.63
CA GLN A 12 -0.11 -0.95 16.62
C GLN A 12 0.93 -0.46 15.59
N GLY A 13 0.51 -0.33 14.34
CA GLY A 13 1.22 0.35 13.24
C GLY A 13 2.34 -0.40 12.53
N GLN A 14 2.17 -0.60 11.21
CA GLN A 14 3.12 -1.26 10.30
C GLN A 14 3.20 -0.44 8.99
N LEU A 15 4.26 -0.63 8.20
CA LEU A 15 4.63 0.24 7.07
C LEU A 15 5.15 -0.62 5.90
N VAL A 16 4.31 -0.92 4.92
CA VAL A 16 4.63 -1.91 3.87
C VAL A 16 5.23 -1.27 2.61
N VAL A 17 6.56 -1.37 2.44
CA VAL A 17 7.28 -0.90 1.24
C VAL A 17 7.22 -1.96 0.14
N MET A 18 6.52 -1.74 -0.98
CA MET A 18 6.59 -2.66 -2.14
C MET A 18 6.80 -1.93 -3.48
N GLY A 19 7.81 -2.40 -4.23
CA GLY A 19 8.08 -2.01 -5.62
C GLY A 19 9.45 -2.54 -6.03
N SER A 20 9.52 -3.60 -6.85
CA SER A 20 10.76 -4.36 -7.13
C SER A 20 11.91 -3.53 -7.71
N GLN A 21 11.63 -2.44 -8.43
CA GLN A 21 12.65 -1.53 -8.99
C GLN A 21 12.82 -0.23 -8.18
N GLU A 22 11.88 0.09 -7.29
CA GLU A 22 11.79 1.40 -6.64
C GLU A 22 12.15 1.37 -5.15
N VAL A 23 12.39 0.18 -4.57
CA VAL A 23 12.85 0.01 -3.17
C VAL A 23 14.05 0.91 -2.89
N ARG A 24 15.04 0.95 -3.79
CA ARG A 24 16.27 1.73 -3.60
C ARG A 24 16.01 3.23 -3.40
N GLN A 25 14.98 3.76 -4.05
CA GLN A 25 14.67 5.17 -4.04
C GLN A 25 13.84 5.59 -2.82
N HIS A 26 12.95 4.72 -2.34
CA HIS A 26 12.00 5.05 -1.29
C HIS A 26 12.43 4.53 0.09
N LEU A 27 13.21 3.44 0.14
CA LEU A 27 13.61 2.83 1.40
C LEU A 27 14.37 3.80 2.34
N PRO A 28 15.31 4.65 1.89
CA PRO A 28 16.03 5.54 2.79
C PRO A 28 15.12 6.49 3.59
N ILE A 29 14.15 7.13 2.93
CA ILE A 29 13.19 8.02 3.59
C ILE A 29 12.21 7.23 4.48
N LEU A 30 11.81 6.03 4.06
CA LEU A 30 10.94 5.19 4.88
C LEU A 30 11.64 4.74 6.17
N LEU A 31 12.94 4.45 6.13
CA LEU A 31 13.72 4.15 7.34
C LEU A 31 13.86 5.37 8.27
N GLU A 32 13.90 6.59 7.72
CA GLU A 32 13.86 7.83 8.51
C GLU A 32 12.52 7.99 9.25
N VAL A 33 11.41 7.76 8.54
CA VAL A 33 10.06 7.73 9.11
C VAL A 33 9.95 6.65 10.20
N VAL A 34 10.43 5.43 9.94
CA VAL A 34 10.41 4.33 10.93
C VAL A 34 11.16 4.72 12.20
N ARG A 35 12.38 5.26 12.07
CA ARG A 35 13.19 5.70 13.21
C ARG A 35 12.48 6.78 14.03
N SER A 36 11.94 7.80 13.36
CA SER A 36 11.25 8.91 14.00
C SER A 36 9.96 8.45 14.69
N MET A 37 9.08 7.73 13.99
CA MET A 37 7.83 7.23 14.55
C MET A 37 8.05 6.21 15.67
N GLY A 38 9.04 5.31 15.53
CA GLY A 38 9.41 4.33 16.55
C GLY A 38 9.93 4.98 17.84
N SER A 39 10.51 6.18 17.76
CA SER A 39 10.93 6.93 18.95
C SER A 39 9.77 7.63 19.67
N LYS A 40 8.70 7.97 18.94
CA LYS A 40 7.52 8.71 19.44
C LYS A 40 6.42 7.78 19.95
N HIS A 41 6.37 6.55 19.42
CA HIS A 41 5.27 5.61 19.62
C HIS A 41 5.79 4.18 19.76
N CYS A 42 5.09 3.35 20.55
CA CYS A 42 5.40 1.92 20.66
C CYS A 42 4.84 1.16 19.44
N LEU A 43 5.57 1.22 18.32
CA LEU A 43 5.21 0.61 17.04
C LEU A 43 6.20 -0.50 16.65
N GLN A 44 5.74 -1.44 15.83
CA GLN A 44 6.56 -2.53 15.28
C GLN A 44 6.38 -2.58 13.77
N PHE A 45 7.46 -2.52 13.01
CA PHE A 45 7.40 -2.32 11.56
C PHE A 45 7.65 -3.63 10.81
N ARG A 46 7.09 -3.74 9.60
CA ARG A 46 7.28 -4.87 8.69
C ARG A 46 7.60 -4.38 7.30
N ILE A 47 8.68 -4.88 6.70
CA ILE A 47 9.00 -4.63 5.29
C ILE A 47 8.75 -5.91 4.52
N LEU A 48 7.79 -5.87 3.58
CA LEU A 48 7.54 -6.98 2.66
C LEU A 48 8.37 -6.73 1.40
N THR A 49 9.31 -7.62 1.11
CA THR A 49 10.20 -7.46 -0.06
C THR A 49 10.29 -8.77 -0.85
N ILE A 50 10.90 -8.70 -2.03
CA ILE A 50 11.20 -9.88 -2.85
C ILE A 50 12.58 -10.43 -2.50
N LEU A 51 12.79 -11.72 -2.76
CA LEU A 51 14.03 -12.42 -2.39
C LEU A 51 15.29 -11.72 -2.92
N SER A 52 15.26 -11.24 -4.17
CA SER A 52 16.41 -10.57 -4.80
C SER A 52 16.81 -9.26 -4.11
N MET A 53 15.89 -8.62 -3.37
CA MET A 53 16.15 -7.36 -2.66
C MET A 53 16.42 -7.56 -1.18
N LYS A 54 16.32 -8.79 -0.66
CA LYS A 54 16.42 -9.08 0.78
C LYS A 54 17.72 -8.55 1.39
N GLU A 55 18.85 -8.89 0.78
CA GLU A 55 20.18 -8.51 1.29
C GLU A 55 20.35 -6.99 1.34
N LEU A 56 19.90 -6.29 0.30
CA LEU A 56 19.92 -4.83 0.27
C LEU A 56 19.07 -4.22 1.39
N VAL A 57 17.87 -4.77 1.61
CA VAL A 57 16.97 -4.30 2.67
C VAL A 57 17.58 -4.57 4.05
N ASP A 58 18.07 -5.78 4.30
CA ASP A 58 18.69 -6.17 5.56
C ASP A 58 19.88 -5.26 5.88
N ASN A 59 20.78 -5.03 4.92
CA ASN A 59 21.96 -4.17 5.09
C ASN A 59 21.58 -2.72 5.42
N LEU A 60 20.53 -2.18 4.78
CA LEU A 60 20.05 -0.83 5.05
C LEU A 60 19.36 -0.73 6.42
N VAL A 61 18.60 -1.75 6.81
CA VAL A 61 17.97 -1.81 8.15
C VAL A 61 19.05 -1.91 9.24
N GLU A 62 20.07 -2.74 9.04
CA GLU A 62 21.15 -2.96 10.00
C GLU A 62 22.06 -1.73 10.13
N SER A 63 22.49 -1.13 9.02
CA SER A 63 23.31 0.09 9.03
C SER A 63 22.62 1.30 9.68
N ARG A 64 21.28 1.29 9.78
CA ARG A 64 20.49 2.32 10.48
C ARG A 64 20.13 1.95 11.92
N GLY A 65 20.54 0.77 12.41
CA GLY A 65 20.26 0.31 13.77
C GLY A 65 18.80 -0.05 14.03
N LEU A 66 18.03 -0.43 13.00
CA LEU A 66 16.58 -0.64 13.08
C LEU A 66 16.16 -2.13 13.10
N LYS A 67 17.12 -3.04 13.31
CA LYS A 67 16.91 -4.50 13.24
C LYS A 67 15.89 -5.01 14.27
N GLU A 68 15.81 -4.39 15.44
CA GLU A 68 14.87 -4.75 16.50
C GLU A 68 13.46 -4.17 16.28
N SER A 69 13.35 -3.10 15.47
CA SER A 69 12.08 -2.42 15.20
C SER A 69 11.42 -2.90 13.90
N ILE A 70 12.19 -3.53 13.00
CA ILE A 70 11.74 -3.91 11.66
C ILE A 70 11.87 -5.43 11.46
N GLN A 71 10.75 -6.08 11.17
CA GLN A 71 10.72 -7.45 10.67
C GLN A 71 10.72 -7.43 9.13
N VAL A 72 11.81 -7.93 8.51
CA VAL A 72 11.90 -8.08 7.05
C VAL A 72 11.32 -9.43 6.63
N ILE A 73 10.37 -9.42 5.70
CA ILE A 73 9.61 -10.60 5.26
C ILE A 73 9.74 -10.72 3.74
N THR A 74 10.20 -11.88 3.27
CA THR A 74 10.36 -12.18 1.85
C THR A 74 9.29 -13.13 1.36
N LEU A 75 8.44 -12.68 0.43
CA LEU A 75 7.32 -13.46 -0.08
C LEU A 75 7.17 -13.28 -1.58
N LEU A 76 7.06 -14.39 -2.30
CA LEU A 76 6.72 -14.40 -3.74
C LEU A 76 5.20 -14.58 -3.95
N ASP A 77 4.55 -15.25 -3.02
CA ASP A 77 3.14 -15.58 -3.07
C ASP A 77 2.24 -14.40 -2.65
N VAL A 78 1.23 -14.10 -3.47
CA VAL A 78 0.29 -12.99 -3.25
C VAL A 78 -0.53 -13.20 -1.98
N GLU A 79 -1.06 -14.40 -1.77
CA GLU A 79 -1.99 -14.69 -0.67
C GLU A 79 -1.26 -14.52 0.67
N LYS A 80 -0.04 -15.04 0.76
CA LYS A 80 0.83 -14.86 1.93
C LYS A 80 1.16 -13.38 2.14
N ARG A 81 1.44 -12.61 1.08
CA ARG A 81 1.65 -11.16 1.24
C ARG A 81 0.43 -10.49 1.85
N ILE A 82 -0.77 -10.79 1.35
CA ILE A 82 -2.02 -10.24 1.87
C ILE A 82 -2.24 -10.66 3.33
N GLU A 83 -1.95 -11.90 3.70
CA GLU A 83 -2.03 -12.36 5.10
C GLU A 83 -1.11 -11.56 6.01
N HIS A 84 0.14 -11.35 5.61
CA HIS A 84 1.08 -10.52 6.37
C HIS A 84 0.64 -9.06 6.45
N MET A 85 0.05 -8.52 5.38
CA MET A 85 -0.56 -7.19 5.38
C MET A 85 -1.73 -7.09 6.37
N ARG A 86 -2.62 -8.09 6.46
CA ARG A 86 -3.75 -8.08 7.43
C ARG A 86 -3.31 -7.95 8.89
N GLY A 87 -2.06 -8.32 9.21
CA GLY A 87 -1.44 -8.08 10.51
C GLY A 87 -1.18 -6.59 10.81
N CYS A 88 -1.13 -5.75 9.79
CA CYS A 88 -0.81 -4.33 9.86
C CYS A 88 -2.00 -3.49 10.33
N SER A 89 -1.72 -2.28 10.82
CA SER A 89 -2.77 -1.30 11.14
C SER A 89 -2.88 -0.19 10.10
N ALA A 90 -1.78 0.20 9.49
CA ALA A 90 -1.74 1.06 8.32
C ALA A 90 -0.58 0.56 7.42
N ALA A 91 -0.30 1.24 6.32
CA ALA A 91 0.89 1.03 5.49
C ALA A 91 1.30 2.34 4.81
N VAL A 92 2.55 2.42 4.34
CA VAL A 92 2.97 3.41 3.34
C VAL A 92 3.49 2.63 2.15
N ALA A 93 2.82 2.76 1.02
CA ALA A 93 3.06 1.98 -0.18
C ALA A 93 3.51 2.85 -1.34
N VAL A 94 4.27 2.27 -2.26
CA VAL A 94 4.59 2.92 -3.53
C VAL A 94 3.42 2.67 -4.50
N SER A 95 3.22 3.56 -5.48
CA SER A 95 2.05 3.65 -6.39
C SER A 95 1.85 2.48 -7.38
N GLY A 96 2.05 1.23 -6.95
CA GLY A 96 1.89 0.03 -7.79
C GLY A 96 0.67 -0.81 -7.42
N THR A 97 0.64 -2.04 -7.95
CA THR A 97 -0.39 -3.06 -7.65
C THR A 97 -0.54 -3.39 -6.16
N VAL A 98 0.50 -3.10 -5.36
CA VAL A 98 0.47 -3.17 -3.90
C VAL A 98 -0.71 -2.41 -3.29
N THR A 99 -1.14 -1.29 -3.87
CA THR A 99 -2.25 -0.51 -3.32
C THR A 99 -3.58 -1.27 -3.39
N LEU A 100 -3.75 -2.17 -4.36
CA LEU A 100 -4.91 -3.07 -4.42
C LEU A 100 -4.74 -4.27 -3.47
N GLU A 101 -3.53 -4.81 -3.33
CA GLU A 101 -3.27 -5.87 -2.34
C GLU A 101 -3.58 -5.37 -0.91
N LEU A 102 -3.23 -4.12 -0.61
CA LEU A 102 -3.56 -3.45 0.67
C LEU A 102 -5.05 -3.20 0.84
N ALA A 103 -5.76 -2.82 -0.24
CA ALA A 103 -7.21 -2.70 -0.21
C ALA A 103 -7.89 -4.05 0.05
N ALA A 104 -7.43 -5.13 -0.59
CA ALA A 104 -7.91 -6.50 -0.35
C ALA A 104 -7.55 -7.05 1.05
N ALA A 105 -6.50 -6.49 1.67
CA ALA A 105 -6.10 -6.79 3.04
C ALA A 105 -6.83 -5.93 4.11
N ASP A 106 -7.70 -5.00 3.71
CA ASP A 106 -8.30 -4.00 4.60
C ASP A 106 -7.26 -3.20 5.42
N VAL A 107 -6.16 -2.81 4.76
CA VAL A 107 -5.07 -2.05 5.39
C VAL A 107 -5.01 -0.65 4.80
N PRO A 108 -5.47 0.38 5.53
CA PRO A 108 -5.38 1.77 5.10
C PRO A 108 -3.93 2.15 4.80
N SER A 109 -3.69 2.87 3.72
CA SER A 109 -2.33 3.19 3.30
C SER A 109 -2.15 4.62 2.80
N VAL A 110 -0.96 5.17 3.05
CA VAL A 110 -0.48 6.37 2.37
C VAL A 110 0.27 5.93 1.12
N VAL A 111 0.00 6.57 0.00
CA VAL A 111 0.68 6.28 -1.26
C VAL A 111 1.77 7.31 -1.46
N ILE A 112 3.00 6.85 -1.69
CA ILE A 112 4.15 7.73 -1.92
C ILE A 112 4.74 7.49 -3.30
N TYR A 113 5.27 8.56 -3.88
CA TYR A 113 6.12 8.43 -5.06
C TYR A 113 7.17 9.54 -5.07
N ARG A 114 8.44 9.16 -5.11
CA ARG A 114 9.57 10.08 -5.22
C ARG A 114 10.09 10.05 -6.65
N SER A 115 10.46 11.19 -7.22
CA SER A 115 11.22 11.28 -8.48
C SER A 115 12.28 12.37 -8.37
N ASN A 116 13.30 12.33 -9.24
CA ASN A 116 14.30 13.39 -9.31
C ASN A 116 13.66 14.72 -9.72
N MET A 117 14.13 15.83 -9.15
CA MET A 117 13.55 17.17 -9.34
C MET A 117 13.38 17.58 -10.82
N PHE A 118 14.26 17.10 -11.70
CA PHE A 118 14.17 17.31 -13.14
C PHE A 118 12.94 16.62 -13.78
N THR A 119 12.62 15.41 -13.35
CA THR A 119 11.42 14.68 -13.78
C THR A 119 10.14 15.33 -13.25
N GLN A 120 10.19 15.93 -12.05
CA GLN A 120 9.04 16.63 -11.44
C GLN A 120 8.59 17.84 -12.26
N PHE A 121 9.54 18.62 -12.78
CA PHE A 121 9.23 19.79 -13.61
C PHE A 121 8.56 19.40 -14.93
N LEU A 122 8.99 18.29 -15.53
CA LEU A 122 8.43 17.79 -16.79
C LEU A 122 7.06 17.12 -16.57
N ALA A 123 6.92 16.31 -15.51
CA ALA A 123 5.66 15.67 -15.15
C ALA A 123 4.55 16.67 -14.81
N LYS A 124 4.87 17.76 -14.08
CA LYS A 124 3.91 18.83 -13.78
C LYS A 124 3.35 19.53 -15.02
N ARG A 125 4.08 19.54 -16.13
CA ARG A 125 3.64 20.10 -17.42
C ARG A 125 2.79 19.13 -18.26
N LEU A 126 2.81 17.84 -17.93
CA LEU A 126 2.17 16.76 -18.70
C LEU A 126 1.03 16.06 -17.95
N ALA A 127 0.84 16.31 -16.65
CA ALA A 127 -0.10 15.57 -15.83
C ALA A 127 -1.54 16.02 -16.03
N ALA A 128 -2.28 15.28 -16.85
CA ALA A 128 -3.74 15.29 -16.95
C ALA A 128 -4.42 14.33 -15.95
N VAL A 129 -3.66 13.67 -15.07
CA VAL A 129 -4.15 12.61 -14.18
C VAL A 129 -4.14 13.12 -12.73
N GLU A 130 -5.33 13.18 -12.12
CA GLU A 130 -5.54 13.71 -10.76
C GLU A 130 -5.06 12.75 -9.65
N PHE A 131 -5.00 11.44 -9.95
CA PHE A 131 -4.63 10.38 -9.01
C PHE A 131 -3.63 9.42 -9.64
N ILE A 132 -2.74 8.83 -8.83
CA ILE A 132 -1.81 7.79 -9.33
C ILE A 132 -2.06 6.41 -8.72
N SER A 133 -2.68 6.34 -7.54
CA SER A 133 -2.98 5.07 -6.90
C SER A 133 -4.20 4.42 -7.53
N LEU A 134 -4.16 3.09 -7.69
CA LEU A 134 -5.27 2.34 -8.27
C LEU A 134 -6.59 2.55 -7.49
N PRO A 135 -6.62 2.57 -6.14
CA PRO A 135 -7.85 2.85 -5.40
C PRO A 135 -8.47 4.23 -5.70
N ASN A 136 -7.65 5.28 -5.82
CA ASN A 136 -8.15 6.63 -6.09
C ASN A 136 -8.58 6.77 -7.55
N LEU A 137 -7.80 6.21 -8.49
CA LEU A 137 -8.15 6.15 -9.90
C LEU A 137 -9.49 5.43 -10.12
N LEU A 138 -9.69 4.28 -9.48
CA LEU A 138 -10.93 3.50 -9.59
C LEU A 138 -12.15 4.23 -9.04
N LEU A 139 -11.98 5.05 -8.01
CA LEU A 139 -13.09 5.79 -7.42
C LEU A 139 -13.29 7.18 -8.02
N GLY A 140 -12.39 7.64 -8.89
CA GLY A 140 -12.38 9.01 -9.40
C GLY A 140 -12.33 10.07 -8.29
N GLN A 141 -11.84 9.73 -7.10
CA GLN A 141 -11.77 10.63 -5.95
C GLN A 141 -10.64 10.23 -5.01
N ARG A 142 -10.20 11.17 -4.18
CA ARG A 142 -9.20 10.91 -3.15
C ARG A 142 -9.78 10.05 -2.03
N LEU A 143 -9.44 8.76 -2.03
CA LEU A 143 -9.67 7.84 -0.92
C LEU A 143 -8.42 7.72 -0.03
N LEU A 144 -7.25 7.58 -0.63
CA LEU A 144 -5.96 7.45 0.04
C LEU A 144 -5.17 8.75 -0.07
N PRO A 145 -4.42 9.15 0.97
CA PRO A 145 -3.47 10.25 0.85
C PRO A 145 -2.35 9.89 -0.13
N GLU A 146 -2.15 10.71 -1.15
CA GLU A 146 -1.07 10.58 -2.13
C GLU A 146 -0.02 11.68 -1.93
N LEU A 147 1.19 11.28 -1.56
CA LEU A 147 2.32 12.16 -1.29
C LEU A 147 3.34 12.01 -2.42
N LEU A 148 3.20 12.88 -3.41
CA LEU A 148 3.95 12.79 -4.66
C LEU A 148 5.07 13.81 -4.70
N PHE A 149 6.20 13.42 -5.27
CA PHE A 149 7.31 14.30 -5.61
C PHE A 149 7.84 15.06 -4.37
N GLY A 150 7.68 16.38 -4.31
CA GLY A 150 8.10 17.19 -3.17
C GLY A 150 7.30 16.92 -1.88
N ALA A 151 6.05 16.45 -2.00
CA ALA A 151 5.25 16.05 -0.85
C ALA A 151 5.68 14.68 -0.29
N CYS A 152 6.49 13.91 -1.02
CA CYS A 152 7.11 12.68 -0.52
C CYS A 152 8.31 13.01 0.39
N ASN A 153 8.06 13.71 1.50
CA ASN A 153 9.02 14.05 2.54
C ASN A 153 8.65 13.40 3.88
N GLN A 154 9.60 13.38 4.82
CA GLN A 154 9.46 12.63 6.07
C GLN A 154 8.25 13.12 6.89
N ASP A 155 8.10 14.45 7.03
CA ASP A 155 7.08 15.05 7.88
C ASP A 155 5.66 14.77 7.36
N ASP A 156 5.44 14.91 6.05
CA ASP A 156 4.15 14.63 5.42
C ASP A 156 3.80 13.14 5.51
N ILE A 157 4.77 12.25 5.30
CA ILE A 157 4.57 10.80 5.43
C ILE A 157 4.19 10.44 6.86
N GLU A 158 4.92 10.96 7.85
CA GLU A 158 4.63 10.74 9.27
C GLU A 158 3.24 11.23 9.66
N HIS A 159 2.86 12.42 9.18
CA HIS A 159 1.57 13.02 9.48
C HIS A 159 0.41 12.17 8.97
N GLU A 160 0.43 11.80 7.68
CA GLU A 160 -0.61 10.98 7.08
C GLU A 160 -0.63 9.55 7.64
N ALA A 161 0.54 8.98 7.92
CA ALA A 161 0.62 7.67 8.59
C ALA A 161 0.01 7.73 10.00
N CYS A 162 0.33 8.76 10.79
CA CYS A 162 -0.24 8.97 12.12
C CYS A 162 -1.77 9.11 12.08
N LYS A 163 -2.33 9.83 11.10
CA LYS A 163 -3.79 9.91 10.91
C LYS A 163 -4.40 8.53 10.71
N LEU A 164 -3.86 7.72 9.79
CA LEU A 164 -4.41 6.38 9.53
C LEU A 164 -4.24 5.41 10.71
N LEU A 165 -3.22 5.63 11.55
CA LEU A 165 -2.96 4.83 12.74
C LEU A 165 -3.87 5.21 13.92
N PHE A 166 -4.04 6.49 14.19
CA PHE A 166 -4.61 6.99 15.43
C PHE A 166 -5.98 7.66 15.28
N ASP A 167 -6.30 8.20 14.09
CA ASP A 167 -7.62 8.75 13.79
C ASP A 167 -8.58 7.62 13.34
N LYS A 168 -9.51 7.27 14.23
CA LYS A 168 -10.51 6.24 13.96
C LYS A 168 -11.49 6.63 12.86
N ALA A 169 -11.80 7.91 12.71
CA ALA A 169 -12.75 8.40 11.69
C ALA A 169 -12.11 8.29 10.30
N GLU A 170 -10.89 8.77 10.16
CA GLU A 170 -10.12 8.67 8.91
C GLU A 170 -9.96 7.20 8.49
N ARG A 171 -9.50 6.36 9.43
CA ARG A 171 -9.36 4.92 9.21
C ARG A 171 -10.67 4.28 8.74
N LYS A 172 -11.81 4.62 9.37
CA LYS A 172 -13.12 4.07 9.02
C LYS A 172 -13.57 4.52 7.62
N CYS A 173 -13.28 5.77 7.25
CA CYS A 173 -13.57 6.30 5.92
C CYS A 173 -12.84 5.50 4.84
N VAL A 174 -11.53 5.29 5.02
CA VAL A 174 -10.71 4.52 4.07
C VAL A 174 -11.23 3.09 3.91
N LEU A 175 -11.49 2.40 5.03
CA LEU A 175 -12.01 1.02 5.02
C LEU A 175 -13.38 0.90 4.33
N ALA A 176 -14.28 1.87 4.53
CA ALA A 176 -15.55 1.92 3.82
C ALA A 176 -15.36 2.12 2.31
N GLY A 177 -14.35 2.90 1.91
CA GLY A 177 -13.99 3.08 0.51
C GLY A 177 -13.46 1.83 -0.17
N TYR A 178 -12.66 1.00 0.52
CA TYR A 178 -12.13 -0.25 -0.05
C TYR A 178 -13.21 -1.23 -0.50
N SER A 179 -14.34 -1.30 0.21
CA SER A 179 -15.48 -2.10 -0.26
C SER A 179 -16.00 -1.68 -1.64
N ARG A 180 -15.92 -0.39 -1.99
CA ARG A 180 -16.26 0.12 -3.32
C ARG A 180 -15.16 -0.19 -4.33
N VAL A 181 -13.90 0.03 -3.97
CA VAL A 181 -12.73 -0.29 -4.81
C VAL A 181 -12.78 -1.76 -5.24
N MET A 182 -13.02 -2.68 -4.30
CA MET A 182 -13.03 -4.11 -4.59
C MET A 182 -14.21 -4.54 -5.48
N LYS A 183 -15.37 -3.86 -5.38
CA LYS A 183 -16.51 -4.10 -6.30
C LYS A 183 -16.19 -3.71 -7.73
N ILE A 184 -15.49 -2.60 -7.93
CA ILE A 184 -15.08 -2.13 -9.26
C ILE A 184 -13.97 -3.03 -9.80
N ALA A 185 -12.97 -3.31 -8.99
CA ALA A 185 -11.82 -4.12 -9.37
C ALA A 185 -12.18 -5.59 -9.66
N CYS A 186 -13.22 -6.13 -9.01
CA CYS A 186 -13.74 -7.49 -9.24
C CYS A 186 -15.25 -7.46 -9.55
N PRO A 187 -15.65 -7.18 -10.81
CA PRO A 187 -17.06 -7.01 -11.16
C PRO A 187 -17.90 -8.30 -11.11
N ARG A 188 -17.28 -9.46 -10.92
CA ARG A 188 -17.93 -10.78 -11.07
C ARG A 188 -18.64 -11.30 -9.82
N THR A 189 -18.70 -10.56 -8.72
CA THR A 189 -19.28 -11.05 -7.44
C THR A 189 -20.73 -10.59 -7.17
N THR A 190 -21.51 -10.26 -8.21
CA THR A 190 -22.96 -9.97 -8.08
C THR A 190 -23.85 -10.95 -8.84
N ALA A 191 -23.52 -12.23 -8.81
CA ALA A 191 -24.46 -13.30 -9.13
C ALA A 191 -24.62 -14.20 -7.90
N THR A 192 -25.76 -14.06 -7.23
CA THR A 192 -26.43 -15.06 -6.37
C THR A 192 -25.53 -16.08 -5.64
N CYS A 193 -25.27 -15.83 -4.36
CA CYS A 193 -24.81 -16.87 -3.45
C CYS A 193 -25.94 -17.88 -3.19
N THR A 194 -26.05 -18.89 -4.05
CA THR A 194 -26.66 -20.17 -3.70
C THR A 194 -25.78 -21.29 -4.25
N ASN A 195 -25.23 -22.06 -3.32
CA ASN A 195 -24.57 -23.35 -3.46
C ASN A 195 -23.13 -23.37 -4.01
N GLU A 196 -22.29 -24.02 -3.19
CA GLU A 196 -21.07 -24.76 -3.50
C GLU A 196 -20.60 -24.76 -4.95
N GLU A 197 -19.87 -23.73 -5.37
CA GLU A 197 -19.01 -23.82 -6.56
C GLU A 197 -17.64 -23.21 -6.27
N LYS A 198 -16.61 -23.99 -6.64
CA LYS A 198 -15.18 -23.69 -6.52
C LYS A 198 -14.86 -22.25 -6.96
N PHE A 199 -14.03 -21.57 -6.17
CA PHE A 199 -13.27 -20.40 -6.60
C PHE A 199 -12.68 -20.67 -8.00
N PRO A 200 -12.95 -19.85 -9.02
CA PRO A 200 -12.26 -19.97 -10.30
C PRO A 200 -10.78 -19.63 -10.11
N GLU A 201 -9.92 -20.34 -10.81
CA GLU A 201 -8.45 -20.19 -10.79
C GLU A 201 -8.00 -18.71 -10.89
N GLU A 202 -7.17 -18.34 -9.90
CA GLU A 202 -6.19 -17.25 -9.85
C GLU A 202 -6.34 -16.09 -10.87
N GLN A 203 -7.05 -15.03 -10.48
CA GLN A 203 -6.76 -13.70 -11.01
C GLN A 203 -5.73 -13.02 -10.11
N SER A 204 -4.48 -12.93 -10.58
CA SER A 204 -3.44 -12.21 -9.84
C SER A 204 -3.82 -10.74 -9.64
N PRO A 205 -3.35 -10.06 -8.57
CA PRO A 205 -3.61 -8.63 -8.34
C PRO A 205 -3.24 -7.73 -9.52
N SER A 206 -2.24 -8.14 -10.32
CA SER A 206 -1.89 -7.52 -11.59
C SER A 206 -2.97 -7.64 -12.66
N MET A 207 -3.68 -8.78 -12.74
CA MET A 207 -4.81 -8.97 -13.67
C MET A 207 -6.04 -8.16 -13.25
N ILE A 208 -6.27 -8.06 -11.94
CA ILE A 208 -7.31 -7.21 -11.35
C ILE A 208 -7.00 -5.73 -11.66
N ALA A 209 -5.75 -5.31 -11.44
CA ALA A 209 -5.29 -3.96 -11.78
C ALA A 209 -5.41 -3.66 -13.29
N ALA A 210 -4.99 -4.61 -14.15
CA ALA A 210 -5.09 -4.46 -15.60
C ALA A 210 -6.55 -4.35 -16.07
N THR A 211 -7.44 -5.18 -15.51
CA THR A 211 -8.88 -5.14 -15.83
C THR A 211 -9.49 -3.81 -15.40
N ALA A 212 -9.18 -3.35 -14.19
CA ALA A 212 -9.59 -2.05 -13.66
C ALA A 212 -9.12 -0.88 -14.54
N ILE A 213 -7.85 -0.87 -14.97
CA ILE A 213 -7.30 0.18 -15.85
C ILE A 213 -8.00 0.17 -17.22
N LEU A 214 -8.23 -1.01 -17.82
CA LEU A 214 -8.92 -1.13 -19.12
C LEU A 214 -10.36 -0.64 -19.05
N GLN A 215 -11.05 -0.84 -17.93
CA GLN A 215 -12.40 -0.33 -17.73
C GLN A 215 -12.43 1.19 -17.63
N LEU A 216 -11.53 1.80 -16.87
CA LEU A 216 -11.41 3.26 -16.77
C LEU A 216 -11.08 3.91 -18.13
N GLN A 217 -10.25 3.27 -18.96
CA GLN A 217 -9.93 3.74 -20.31
C GLN A 217 -11.13 3.67 -21.26
N ASN A 218 -11.96 2.63 -21.15
CA ASN A 218 -13.19 2.50 -21.94
C ASN A 218 -14.26 3.52 -21.52
N GLU A 219 -14.40 3.82 -20.23
CA GLU A 219 -15.35 4.83 -19.73
C GLU A 219 -14.91 6.27 -20.07
N SER A 220 -13.61 6.53 -20.14
CA SER A 220 -13.07 7.84 -20.57
C SER A 220 -13.17 8.08 -22.08
N SER A 221 -13.47 7.03 -22.86
CA SER A 221 -13.59 7.09 -24.33
C SER A 221 -15.04 7.23 -24.81
N THR A 222 -16.02 7.17 -23.91
CA THR A 222 -17.46 7.22 -24.20
C THR A 222 -18.14 8.54 -23.79
N THR A 223 -17.37 9.54 -23.35
CA THR A 223 -17.80 10.94 -23.11
C THR A 223 -17.13 11.88 -24.09
#